data_AF-A0A6M6DSM8-F1
#
_entry.id   AF-A0A6M6DSM8-F1
#
_cell.length_a   1.000
_cell.length_b   1.000
_cell.length_c   1.000
_cell.angle_alpha   90.00
_cell.angle_beta   90.00
_cell.angle_gamma   90.00
#
_symmetry.space_group_name_H-M   'P 1'
#
loop_
_entity.id
_entity.type
_entity.pdbx_description
1 polymer ?
#
loop_
_entity_poly.entity_id
_entity_poly.type
_entity_poly.pdbx_seq_one_letter_code
_entity_poly.pdbx_strand_id
1 'polypeptide(L)'
;MIKILFLLFMPTIFVFFGLWLIQNVLVTFVCFYGWMFMILYANNKINLKVALTKKSLYMGTLSGVLCAAVIIGSSLLFSGKIFHVEDMQAVLQIWGFSGWKVIILAVILIFINPYLEEMYWRVYIQNKVKKHLPLPASTIVASSFYTLYHLFIILPVFAFPFNWISAACVFLAGITWACIRERYGAEAAIISHALADAAIMIVYGLYVR
;
A
#
# COMPACT_ATOMS: atom_id res chain seq x y z
N MET A 1 13.17 21.20 -5.77
CA MET A 1 13.31 20.22 -4.67
C MET A 1 12.18 20.29 -3.65
N ILE A 2 11.84 21.48 -3.11
CA ILE A 2 10.74 21.67 -2.14
C ILE A 2 9.40 21.07 -2.61
N LYS A 3 9.01 21.30 -3.88
CA LYS A 3 7.78 20.73 -4.45
C LYS A 3 7.77 19.19 -4.50
N ILE A 4 8.93 18.52 -4.59
CA ILE A 4 9.01 17.05 -4.61
C ILE A 4 8.90 16.51 -3.18
N LEU A 5 9.60 17.13 -2.23
CA LEU A 5 9.50 16.76 -0.81
C LEU A 5 8.06 16.86 -0.32
N PHE A 6 7.34 17.93 -0.69
CA PHE A 6 5.92 18.07 -0.35
C PHE A 6 5.09 16.87 -0.81
N LEU A 7 5.27 16.45 -2.07
CA LEU A 7 4.57 15.29 -2.64
C LEU A 7 4.96 13.96 -1.95
N LEU A 8 6.22 13.82 -1.52
CA LEU A 8 6.70 12.62 -0.85
C LEU A 8 6.13 12.48 0.57
N PHE A 9 6.01 13.58 1.31
CA PHE A 9 5.56 13.55 2.71
C PHE A 9 4.05 13.65 2.90
N MET A 10 3.28 14.25 1.98
CA MET A 10 1.83 14.43 2.16
C MET A 10 1.07 13.13 2.47
N PRO A 11 1.31 12.00 1.78
CA PRO A 11 0.65 10.73 2.12
C PRO A 11 0.87 10.32 3.58
N THR A 12 2.11 10.49 4.09
CA THR A 12 2.44 10.24 5.50
C THR A 12 1.69 11.17 6.45
N ILE A 13 1.62 12.46 6.13
CA ILE A 13 0.89 13.43 6.95
C ILE A 13 -0.60 13.06 7.02
N PHE A 14 -1.22 12.66 5.91
CA PHE A 14 -2.64 12.28 5.91
C PHE A 14 -2.92 10.99 6.67
N VAL A 15 -2.04 9.99 6.57
CA VAL A 15 -2.18 8.76 7.36
C VAL A 15 -1.98 9.02 8.85
N PHE A 16 -0.96 9.80 9.21
CA PHE A 16 -0.73 10.21 10.60
C PHE A 16 -1.91 11.02 11.14
N PHE A 17 -2.35 12.05 10.42
CA PHE A 17 -3.49 12.88 10.80
C PHE A 17 -4.76 12.02 10.99
N GLY A 18 -5.09 11.19 10.02
CA GLY A 18 -6.33 10.41 10.04
C GLY A 18 -6.33 9.28 11.10
N LEU A 19 -5.24 8.51 11.23
CA LEU A 19 -5.22 7.34 12.13
C LEU A 19 -4.71 7.65 13.54
N TRP A 20 -3.75 8.56 13.70
CA TRP A 20 -3.17 8.84 15.02
C TRP A 20 -3.83 10.02 15.73
N LEU A 21 -4.20 11.08 15.00
CA LEU A 21 -4.83 12.26 15.59
C LEU A 21 -6.36 12.14 15.61
N ILE A 22 -6.98 11.82 14.46
CA ILE A 22 -8.44 11.71 14.34
C ILE A 22 -8.94 10.32 14.70
N GLN A 23 -8.09 9.29 14.61
CA GLN A 23 -8.45 7.89 14.87
C GLN A 23 -9.65 7.42 14.03
N ASN A 24 -9.68 7.76 12.74
CA ASN A 24 -10.78 7.41 11.87
C ASN A 24 -10.32 7.04 10.45
N VAL A 25 -10.53 5.78 10.08
CA VAL A 25 -10.12 5.25 8.78
C VAL A 25 -10.82 5.92 7.60
N LEU A 26 -12.08 6.35 7.75
CA LEU A 26 -12.79 7.04 6.66
C LEU A 26 -12.16 8.41 6.39
N VAL A 27 -11.83 9.16 7.45
CA VAL A 27 -11.12 10.44 7.31
C VAL A 27 -9.74 10.21 6.68
N THR A 28 -9.01 9.19 7.13
CA THR A 28 -7.74 8.78 6.51
C THR A 28 -7.91 8.53 5.02
N PHE A 29 -8.90 7.72 4.62
CA PHE A 29 -9.13 7.35 3.23
C PHE A 29 -9.49 8.57 2.38
N VAL A 30 -10.38 9.43 2.86
CA VAL A 30 -10.76 10.66 2.16
C VAL A 30 -9.55 11.57 1.94
N CYS A 31 -8.74 11.81 2.97
CA CYS A 31 -7.56 12.66 2.87
C CYS A 31 -6.48 12.03 1.96
N PHE A 32 -6.14 10.77 2.20
CA PHE A 32 -5.06 10.06 1.51
C PHE A 32 -5.38 9.79 0.05
N TYR A 33 -6.52 9.12 -0.25
CA TYR A 33 -6.93 8.85 -1.62
C TYR A 33 -7.37 10.11 -2.35
N GLY A 34 -8.03 11.05 -1.65
CA GLY A 34 -8.37 12.35 -2.21
C GLY A 34 -7.13 13.10 -2.69
N TRP A 35 -6.06 13.11 -1.88
CA TRP A 35 -4.78 13.69 -2.29
C TRP A 35 -4.19 13.02 -3.53
N MET A 36 -4.06 11.69 -3.53
CA MET A 36 -3.50 10.97 -4.67
C MET A 36 -4.32 11.20 -5.93
N PHE A 37 -5.65 11.10 -5.84
CA PHE A 37 -6.56 11.36 -6.94
C PHE A 37 -6.40 12.78 -7.47
N MET A 38 -6.42 13.80 -6.61
CA MET A 38 -6.24 15.20 -7.01
C MET A 38 -4.93 15.42 -7.75
N ILE A 39 -3.82 14.89 -7.23
CA ILE A 39 -2.50 15.02 -7.88
C ILE A 39 -2.48 14.30 -9.23
N LEU A 40 -2.98 13.07 -9.29
CA LEU A 40 -3.01 12.29 -10.53
C LEU A 40 -3.90 12.94 -11.58
N TYR A 41 -5.07 13.44 -11.18
CA TYR A 41 -6.01 14.14 -12.04
C TYR A 41 -5.40 15.44 -12.59
N ALA A 42 -4.88 16.31 -11.72
CA ALA A 42 -4.28 17.58 -12.11
C ALA A 42 -3.05 17.43 -13.03
N ASN A 43 -2.45 16.24 -13.09
CA ASN A 43 -1.27 15.95 -13.93
C ASN A 43 -1.60 15.00 -15.09
N ASN A 44 -2.88 14.78 -15.42
CA ASN A 44 -3.35 13.89 -16.48
C ASN A 44 -2.75 12.48 -16.42
N LYS A 45 -2.64 11.93 -15.20
CA LYS A 45 -2.12 10.58 -14.94
C LYS A 45 -3.20 9.55 -14.65
N ILE A 46 -4.45 9.98 -14.53
CA ILE A 46 -5.59 9.07 -14.48
C ILE A 46 -5.88 8.63 -15.91
N ASN A 47 -5.55 7.38 -16.21
CA ASN A 47 -5.95 6.75 -17.47
C ASN A 47 -6.76 5.50 -17.13
N LEU A 48 -8.06 5.54 -17.47
CA LEU A 48 -8.97 4.41 -17.33
C LEU A 48 -8.80 3.41 -18.49
N LYS A 49 -8.15 3.81 -19.59
CA LYS A 49 -7.80 2.91 -20.69
C LYS A 49 -6.53 2.15 -20.31
N VAL A 50 -6.74 1.03 -19.63
CA VAL A 50 -5.70 0.08 -19.22
C VAL A 50 -5.30 -0.77 -20.42
N ALA A 51 -4.06 -0.66 -20.89
CA ALA A 51 -3.55 -1.47 -22.00
C ALA A 51 -3.01 -2.79 -21.44
N LEU A 52 -3.91 -3.66 -20.97
CA LEU A 52 -3.53 -4.91 -20.34
C LEU A 52 -2.92 -5.88 -21.36
N THR A 53 -1.61 -6.10 -21.28
CA THR A 53 -0.95 -7.11 -22.09
C THR A 53 -0.99 -8.48 -21.41
N LYS A 54 -0.94 -9.58 -22.19
CA LYS A 54 -0.84 -10.94 -21.63
C LYS A 54 0.35 -11.10 -20.69
N LYS A 55 1.49 -10.46 -21.01
CA LYS A 55 2.69 -10.48 -20.17
C LYS A 55 2.45 -9.75 -18.83
N SER A 56 1.81 -8.59 -18.87
CA SER A 56 1.46 -7.82 -17.68
C SER A 56 0.52 -8.59 -16.77
N LEU A 57 -0.52 -9.21 -17.34
CA LEU A 57 -1.47 -10.05 -16.60
C LEU A 57 -0.77 -11.25 -15.94
N TYR A 58 0.04 -11.98 -16.71
CA TYR A 58 0.77 -13.15 -16.20
C TYR A 58 1.73 -12.77 -15.07
N MET A 59 2.60 -11.78 -15.29
CA MET A 59 3.60 -11.39 -14.30
C MET A 59 2.98 -10.73 -13.06
N GLY A 60 1.93 -9.92 -13.25
CA GLY A 60 1.18 -9.34 -12.14
C GLY A 60 0.52 -10.40 -11.29
N THR A 61 -0.15 -11.37 -11.91
CA THR A 61 -0.80 -12.48 -11.19
C THR A 61 0.21 -13.37 -10.49
N LEU A 62 1.27 -13.81 -11.18
CA LEU A 62 2.30 -14.68 -10.59
C LEU A 62 2.95 -14.03 -9.37
N SER A 63 3.40 -12.77 -9.51
CA SER A 63 4.02 -12.05 -8.39
C SER A 63 3.02 -11.78 -7.26
N GLY A 64 1.78 -11.43 -7.59
CA GLY A 64 0.73 -11.20 -6.59
C GLY A 64 0.36 -12.46 -5.81
N VAL A 65 0.28 -13.62 -6.47
CA VAL A 65 0.06 -14.91 -5.81
C VAL A 65 1.23 -15.25 -4.90
N LEU A 66 2.48 -14.98 -5.30
CA LEU A 66 3.64 -15.17 -4.44
C LEU A 66 3.60 -14.25 -3.22
N CYS A 67 3.26 -12.96 -3.39
CA CYS A 67 3.06 -12.04 -2.27
C CYS A 67 1.94 -12.51 -1.34
N ALA A 68 0.80 -12.92 -1.89
CA ALA A 68 -0.33 -13.44 -1.14
C ALA A 68 0.05 -14.70 -0.34
N ALA A 69 0.78 -15.63 -0.94
CA ALA A 69 1.26 -16.83 -0.29
C ALA A 69 2.22 -16.50 0.86
N VAL A 70 3.10 -15.52 0.70
CA VAL A 70 4.00 -15.06 1.78
C VAL A 70 3.21 -14.39 2.91
N ILE A 71 2.24 -13.53 2.60
CA ILE A 71 1.40 -12.85 3.61
C ILE A 71 0.56 -13.86 4.40
N ILE A 72 -0.20 -14.71 3.71
CA ILE A 72 -1.06 -15.70 4.35
C ILE A 72 -0.19 -16.75 5.07
N GLY A 73 0.83 -17.29 4.40
CA GLY A 73 1.72 -18.30 4.96
C GLY A 73 2.43 -17.82 6.22
N SER A 74 2.98 -16.60 6.21
CA SER A 74 3.59 -16.01 7.41
C SER A 74 2.57 -15.81 8.53
N SER A 75 1.35 -15.32 8.21
CA SER A 75 0.30 -15.16 9.21
C SER A 75 -0.07 -16.48 9.89
N LEU A 76 -0.12 -17.59 9.15
CA LEU A 76 -0.47 -18.91 9.69
C LEU A 76 0.68 -19.51 10.50
N LEU A 77 1.90 -19.45 9.99
CA LEU A 77 3.09 -20.04 10.61
C LEU A 77 3.53 -19.31 11.90
N PHE A 78 3.30 -18.00 11.96
CA PHE A 78 3.72 -17.16 13.08
C PHE A 78 2.53 -16.47 13.78
N SER A 79 1.35 -17.08 13.69
CA SER A 79 0.16 -16.63 14.43
C SER A 79 0.46 -16.50 15.93
N GLY A 80 -0.05 -15.44 16.57
CA GLY A 80 0.22 -15.11 17.97
C GLY A 80 1.62 -14.53 18.26
N LYS A 81 2.52 -14.51 17.27
CA LYS A 81 3.83 -13.83 17.36
C LYS A 81 3.87 -12.56 16.52
N ILE A 82 3.26 -12.56 15.33
CA ILE A 82 3.23 -11.40 14.43
C ILE A 82 2.39 -10.26 15.02
N PHE A 83 1.22 -10.61 15.55
CA PHE A 83 0.28 -9.69 16.19
C PHE A 83 -0.44 -10.44 17.31
N HIS A 84 -0.79 -9.71 18.37
CA HIS A 84 -1.77 -10.15 19.35
C HIS A 84 -3.14 -9.76 18.81
N VAL A 85 -4.06 -10.74 18.73
CA VAL A 85 -5.34 -10.55 18.04
C VAL A 85 -6.16 -9.48 18.75
N GLU A 86 -6.11 -9.46 20.08
CA GLU A 86 -6.83 -8.53 20.93
C GLU A 86 -6.35 -7.08 20.72
N ASP A 87 -5.02 -6.88 20.66
CA ASP A 87 -4.43 -5.55 20.42
C ASP A 87 -4.78 -5.04 19.02
N MET A 88 -4.65 -5.91 18.00
CA MET A 88 -5.02 -5.59 16.63
C MET A 88 -6.51 -5.22 16.53
N GLN A 89 -7.39 -6.03 17.12
CA GLN A 89 -8.83 -5.76 17.16
C GLN A 89 -9.11 -4.41 17.84
N ALA A 90 -8.49 -4.13 18.99
CA ALA A 90 -8.68 -2.88 19.71
C ALA A 90 -8.28 -1.66 18.86
N VAL A 91 -7.12 -1.71 18.20
CA VAL A 91 -6.65 -0.64 17.31
C VAL A 91 -7.60 -0.43 16.13
N LEU A 92 -8.04 -1.51 15.48
CA LEU A 92 -8.95 -1.44 14.34
C LEU A 92 -10.34 -0.91 14.72
N GLN A 93 -10.84 -1.28 15.91
CA GLN A 93 -12.09 -0.73 16.46
C GLN A 93 -11.97 0.76 16.76
N ILE A 94 -10.87 1.20 17.38
CA ILE A 94 -10.59 2.62 17.64
C ILE A 94 -10.57 3.40 16.32
N TRP A 95 -9.94 2.86 15.28
CA TRP A 95 -9.91 3.48 13.95
C TRP A 95 -11.24 3.41 13.19
N GLY A 96 -12.26 2.74 13.73
CA GLY A 96 -13.57 2.59 13.09
C GLY A 96 -13.58 1.61 11.91
N PHE A 97 -12.59 0.70 11.84
CA PHE A 97 -12.54 -0.41 10.89
C PHE A 97 -13.32 -1.61 11.46
N SER A 98 -14.65 -1.46 11.55
CA SER A 98 -15.52 -2.50 12.11
C SER A 98 -16.95 -2.45 11.57
N GLY A 99 -17.69 -3.55 11.76
CA GLY A 99 -19.08 -3.69 11.34
C GLY A 99 -19.26 -3.67 9.82
N TRP A 100 -20.40 -3.15 9.34
CA TRP A 100 -20.76 -3.13 7.92
C TRP A 100 -19.78 -2.37 7.03
N LYS A 101 -19.03 -1.42 7.59
CA LYS A 101 -18.06 -0.59 6.85
C LYS A 101 -16.89 -1.42 6.33
N VAL A 102 -16.55 -2.52 6.99
CA VAL A 102 -15.42 -3.39 6.61
C VAL A 102 -15.51 -3.83 5.16
N ILE A 103 -16.70 -4.20 4.68
CA ILE A 103 -16.90 -4.66 3.29
C ILE A 103 -16.54 -3.54 2.30
N ILE A 104 -17.00 -2.31 2.57
CA ILE A 104 -16.72 -1.16 1.71
C ILE A 104 -15.23 -0.82 1.74
N LEU A 105 -14.64 -0.80 2.94
CA LEU A 105 -13.21 -0.53 3.10
C LEU A 105 -12.35 -1.60 2.43
N ALA A 106 -12.76 -2.87 2.49
CA ALA A 106 -12.09 -3.97 1.81
C ALA A 106 -12.13 -3.80 0.28
N VAL A 107 -13.27 -3.39 -0.29
CA VAL A 107 -13.36 -3.10 -1.73
C VAL A 107 -12.45 -1.95 -2.11
N ILE A 108 -12.39 -0.89 -1.30
CA ILE A 108 -11.47 0.23 -1.53
C ILE A 108 -10.02 -0.25 -1.49
N LEU A 109 -9.64 -1.02 -0.47
CA LEU A 109 -8.30 -1.57 -0.31
C LEU A 109 -7.92 -2.53 -1.45
N ILE A 110 -8.81 -3.39 -1.92
CA ILE A 110 -8.44 -4.39 -2.94
C ILE A 110 -8.39 -3.79 -4.35
N PHE A 111 -9.20 -2.77 -4.66
CA PHE A 111 -9.34 -2.29 -6.03
C PHE A 111 -8.89 -0.84 -6.24
N ILE A 112 -9.23 0.05 -5.31
CA ILE A 112 -8.96 1.49 -5.47
C ILE A 112 -7.54 1.82 -4.99
N ASN A 113 -7.15 1.27 -3.85
CA ASN A 113 -5.83 1.44 -3.25
C ASN A 113 -4.69 1.08 -4.22
N PRO A 114 -4.59 -0.15 -4.73
CA PRO A 114 -3.46 -0.54 -5.58
C PRO A 114 -3.41 0.30 -6.86
N TYR A 115 -4.56 0.70 -7.43
CA TYR A 115 -4.57 1.61 -8.57
C TYR A 115 -3.98 2.97 -8.21
N LEU A 116 -4.52 3.64 -7.18
CA LEU A 116 -4.08 4.98 -6.82
C LEU A 116 -2.63 5.00 -6.34
N GLU A 117 -2.22 4.03 -5.53
CA GLU A 117 -0.87 3.95 -5.00
C GLU A 117 0.15 3.65 -6.08
N GLU A 118 -0.09 2.70 -6.97
CA GLU A 118 0.88 2.40 -8.04
C GLU A 118 0.97 3.54 -9.06
N MET A 119 -0.16 4.19 -9.38
CA MET A 119 -0.16 5.37 -10.24
C MET A 119 0.53 6.56 -9.57
N TYR A 120 0.34 6.77 -8.27
CA TYR A 120 0.98 7.86 -7.53
C TYR A 120 2.48 7.58 -7.34
N TRP A 121 2.84 6.48 -6.70
CA TRP A 121 4.22 6.20 -6.29
C TRP A 121 5.09 5.80 -7.46
N ARG A 122 4.63 4.88 -8.31
CA ARG A 122 5.47 4.36 -9.40
C ARG A 122 5.32 5.19 -10.65
N VAL A 123 4.12 5.56 -11.07
CA VAL A 123 3.97 6.33 -12.31
C VAL A 123 4.28 7.81 -12.12
N TYR A 124 3.78 8.47 -11.08
CA TYR A 124 3.99 9.91 -10.91
C TYR A 124 5.29 10.27 -10.18
N ILE A 125 5.44 9.81 -8.93
CA ILE A 125 6.55 10.18 -8.06
C ILE A 125 7.89 9.65 -8.56
N GLN A 126 8.00 8.35 -8.83
CA GLN A 126 9.26 7.75 -9.27
C GLN A 126 9.76 8.41 -10.57
N ASN A 127 8.89 8.63 -11.57
CA ASN A 127 9.27 9.35 -12.79
C ASN A 127 9.70 10.80 -12.51
N LYS A 128 9.09 11.48 -11.54
CA LYS A 128 9.46 12.85 -11.15
C LYS A 128 10.82 12.89 -10.45
N VAL A 129 11.10 11.92 -9.59
CA VAL A 129 12.41 11.77 -8.91
C VAL A 129 13.49 11.33 -9.91
N LYS A 130 13.17 10.46 -10.87
CA LYS A 130 14.06 9.96 -11.94
C LYS A 130 14.58 11.08 -12.86
N LYS A 131 13.96 12.26 -12.86
CA LYS A 131 14.50 13.47 -13.53
C LYS A 131 15.75 14.04 -12.84
N HIS A 132 16.01 13.65 -11.60
CA HIS A 132 17.10 14.18 -10.77
C HIS A 132 18.05 13.09 -10.25
N LEU A 133 17.60 11.83 -10.21
CA LEU A 133 18.35 10.69 -9.69
C LEU A 133 18.28 9.51 -10.68
N PRO A 134 19.28 8.62 -10.71
CA PRO A 134 19.22 7.42 -11.52
C PRO A 134 18.10 6.49 -11.06
N LEU A 135 17.65 5.58 -11.94
CA LEU A 135 16.52 4.69 -11.68
C LEU A 135 16.62 3.95 -10.32
N PRO A 136 17.74 3.29 -9.95
CA PRO A 136 17.84 2.60 -8.66
C PRO A 136 17.61 3.52 -7.47
N ALA A 137 18.21 4.71 -7.48
CA ALA A 137 18.03 5.70 -6.41
C ALA A 137 16.59 6.22 -6.36
N SER A 138 15.96 6.47 -7.52
CA SER A 138 14.56 6.88 -7.58
C SER A 138 13.60 5.81 -7.03
N THR A 139 13.91 4.52 -7.29
CA THR A 139 13.17 3.38 -6.75
C THR A 139 13.29 3.30 -5.24
N ILE A 140 14.51 3.43 -4.70
CA ILE A 140 14.75 3.43 -3.26
C ILE A 140 13.99 4.58 -2.61
N VAL A 141 14.15 5.82 -3.10
CA VAL A 141 13.47 7.00 -2.55
C VAL A 141 11.94 6.81 -2.54
N ALA A 142 11.35 6.45 -3.69
CA ALA A 142 9.90 6.26 -3.76
C ALA A 142 9.41 5.14 -2.84
N SER A 143 10.18 4.05 -2.70
CA SER A 143 9.83 2.93 -1.82
C SER A 143 9.98 3.28 -0.35
N SER A 144 10.99 4.09 0.03
CA SER A 144 11.17 4.54 1.42
C SER A 144 10.00 5.41 1.88
N PHE A 145 9.56 6.37 1.07
CA PHE A 145 8.42 7.21 1.40
C PHE A 145 7.08 6.45 1.34
N TYR A 146 6.98 5.46 0.45
CA TYR A 146 5.87 4.52 0.44
C TYR A 146 5.79 3.72 1.76
N THR A 147 6.92 3.20 2.25
CA THR A 147 6.97 2.50 3.54
C THR A 147 6.74 3.43 4.73
N LEU A 148 7.15 4.70 4.63
CA LEU A 148 7.08 5.64 5.74
C LEU A 148 5.65 5.83 6.27
N TYR A 149 4.66 5.98 5.39
CA TYR A 149 3.27 6.09 5.88
C TYR A 149 2.73 4.75 6.40
N HIS A 150 3.19 3.63 5.85
CA HIS A 150 2.83 2.30 6.34
C HIS A 150 3.31 2.04 7.77
N LEU A 151 4.42 2.65 8.21
CA LEU A 151 4.88 2.53 9.59
C LEU A 151 3.80 2.96 10.61
N PHE A 152 3.00 3.98 10.28
CA PHE A 152 1.91 4.45 11.15
C PHE A 152 0.75 3.45 11.25
N ILE A 153 0.67 2.48 10.33
CA ILE A 153 -0.31 1.39 10.35
C ILE A 153 0.30 0.16 11.03
N ILE A 154 1.55 -0.18 10.69
CA ILE A 154 2.21 -1.41 11.13
C ILE A 154 2.60 -1.36 12.61
N LEU A 155 3.19 -0.25 13.08
CA LEU A 155 3.71 -0.14 14.45
C LEU A 155 2.68 -0.44 15.55
N PRO A 156 1.44 0.07 15.50
CA PRO A 156 0.44 -0.23 16.53
C PRO A 156 -0.23 -1.60 16.36
N VAL A 157 -0.14 -2.23 15.18
CA VAL A 157 -0.84 -3.49 14.88
C VAL A 157 0.04 -4.72 15.10
N PHE A 158 1.34 -4.61 14.80
CA PHE A 158 2.28 -5.73 14.82
C PHE A 158 3.16 -5.70 16.08
N ALA A 159 3.39 -6.87 16.67
CA ALA A 159 4.27 -7.01 17.83
C ALA A 159 5.74 -6.82 17.43
N PHE A 160 6.59 -6.38 18.37
CA PHE A 160 8.03 -6.38 18.16
C PHE A 160 8.58 -7.83 18.20
N PRO A 161 9.50 -8.24 17.30
CA PRO A 161 10.17 -7.46 16.26
C PRO A 161 9.46 -7.50 14.88
N PHE A 162 8.30 -8.14 14.80
CA PHE A 162 7.57 -8.35 13.54
C PHE A 162 7.07 -7.05 12.91
N ASN A 163 6.85 -5.98 13.68
CA ASN A 163 6.57 -4.66 13.11
C ASN A 163 7.68 -4.15 12.18
N TRP A 164 8.95 -4.25 12.59
CA TRP A 164 10.10 -3.85 11.76
C TRP A 164 10.34 -4.80 10.60
N ILE A 165 10.13 -6.11 10.82
CA ILE A 165 10.22 -7.11 9.74
C ILE A 165 9.15 -6.83 8.67
N SER A 166 7.90 -6.60 9.08
CA SER A 166 6.81 -6.23 8.17
C SER A 166 7.08 -4.93 7.44
N ALA A 167 7.62 -3.90 8.11
CA ALA A 167 8.01 -2.66 7.45
C ALA A 167 9.11 -2.88 6.39
N ALA A 168 10.10 -3.73 6.67
CA ALA A 168 11.10 -4.12 5.70
C ALA A 168 10.48 -4.89 4.51
N CYS A 169 9.52 -5.78 4.77
CA CYS A 169 8.76 -6.46 3.71
C CYS A 169 7.97 -5.49 2.84
N VAL A 170 7.33 -4.47 3.41
CA VAL A 170 6.62 -3.41 2.66
C VAL A 170 7.59 -2.59 1.80
N PHE A 171 8.78 -2.28 2.32
CA PHE A 171 9.83 -1.61 1.53
C PHE A 171 10.28 -2.47 0.35
N LEU A 172 10.52 -3.76 0.58
CA LEU A 172 10.88 -4.71 -0.48
C LEU A 172 9.76 -4.86 -1.51
N ALA A 173 8.51 -4.95 -1.08
CA ALA A 173 7.34 -4.97 -1.97
C ALA A 173 7.31 -3.72 -2.85
N GLY A 174 7.58 -2.54 -2.27
CA GLY A 174 7.67 -1.30 -3.02
C GLY A 174 8.75 -1.31 -4.10
N ILE A 175 9.92 -1.87 -3.80
CA ILE A 175 11.00 -2.07 -4.80
C ILE A 175 10.55 -3.09 -5.86
N THR A 176 9.94 -4.20 -5.45
CA THR A 176 9.46 -5.25 -6.36
C THR A 176 8.45 -4.69 -7.36
N TRP A 177 7.44 -3.94 -6.92
CA TRP A 177 6.44 -3.35 -7.80
C TRP A 177 7.03 -2.26 -8.70
N ALA A 178 8.00 -1.48 -8.23
CA ALA A 178 8.75 -0.57 -9.08
C ALA A 178 9.50 -1.31 -10.21
N CYS A 179 10.14 -2.43 -9.90
CA CYS A 179 10.83 -3.27 -10.88
C CYS A 179 9.84 -3.94 -11.86
N ILE A 180 8.70 -4.42 -11.37
CA ILE A 180 7.63 -5.00 -12.20
C ILE A 180 7.09 -3.95 -13.16
N ARG A 181 6.80 -2.73 -12.68
CA ARG A 181 6.32 -1.63 -13.52
C ARG A 181 7.29 -1.33 -14.66
N GLU A 182 8.58 -1.13 -14.36
CA GLU A 182 9.56 -0.76 -15.38
C GLU A 182 9.71 -1.85 -16.46
N ARG A 183 9.43 -3.12 -16.15
CA ARG A 183 9.54 -4.24 -17.10
C ARG A 183 8.24 -4.63 -17.79
N TYR A 184 7.10 -4.50 -17.10
CA TYR A 184 5.83 -5.11 -17.51
C TYR A 184 4.63 -4.13 -17.47
N GLY A 185 4.85 -2.86 -17.14
CA GLY A 185 3.79 -1.84 -17.06
C GLY A 185 3.16 -1.72 -15.68
N ALA A 186 2.48 -0.60 -15.45
CA ALA A 186 1.83 -0.29 -14.17
C ALA A 186 0.74 -1.31 -13.83
N GLU A 187 0.09 -1.86 -14.85
CA GLU A 187 -0.96 -2.88 -14.75
C GLU A 187 -0.48 -4.13 -14.03
N ALA A 188 0.73 -4.59 -14.33
CA ALA A 188 1.30 -5.76 -13.66
C ALA A 188 1.53 -5.48 -12.17
N ALA A 189 2.01 -4.28 -11.82
CA ALA A 189 2.19 -3.88 -10.44
C ALA A 189 0.84 -3.74 -9.71
N ILE A 190 -0.17 -3.13 -10.33
CA ILE A 190 -1.52 -2.97 -9.79
C ILE A 190 -2.15 -4.34 -9.49
N ILE A 191 -2.07 -5.30 -10.42
CA ILE A 191 -2.61 -6.65 -10.21
C ILE A 191 -1.89 -7.36 -9.06
N SER A 192 -0.56 -7.26 -9.02
CA SER A 192 0.25 -7.85 -7.96
C SER A 192 -0.10 -7.28 -6.59
N HIS A 193 -0.22 -5.95 -6.50
CA HIS A 193 -0.59 -5.22 -5.30
C HIS A 193 -2.01 -5.55 -4.86
N ALA A 194 -2.99 -5.56 -5.77
CA ALA A 194 -4.37 -5.94 -5.46
C ALA A 194 -4.50 -7.34 -4.84
N LEU A 195 -3.70 -8.30 -5.31
CA LEU A 195 -3.65 -9.65 -4.73
C LEU A 195 -2.99 -9.66 -3.34
N ALA A 196 -1.98 -8.81 -3.10
CA ALA A 196 -1.40 -8.64 -1.77
C ALA A 196 -2.40 -8.01 -0.79
N ASP A 197 -3.15 -6.99 -1.21
CA ASP A 197 -4.19 -6.35 -0.39
C ASP A 197 -5.35 -7.32 -0.11
N ALA A 198 -5.74 -8.12 -1.10
CA ALA A 198 -6.70 -9.20 -0.90
C ALA A 198 -6.20 -10.22 0.13
N ALA A 199 -4.91 -10.57 0.13
CA ALA A 199 -4.31 -11.44 1.12
C ALA A 199 -4.34 -10.84 2.53
N ILE A 200 -4.08 -9.54 2.68
CA ILE A 200 -4.23 -8.83 3.96
C ILE A 200 -5.69 -8.89 4.45
N MET A 201 -6.67 -8.71 3.56
CA MET A 201 -8.09 -8.82 3.92
C MET A 201 -8.51 -10.26 4.26
N ILE A 202 -7.89 -11.27 3.65
CA ILE A 202 -8.07 -12.67 4.05
C ILE A 202 -7.54 -12.87 5.47
N VAL A 203 -6.33 -12.38 5.78
CA VAL A 203 -5.76 -12.43 7.14
C VAL A 203 -6.68 -11.72 8.14
N TYR A 204 -7.21 -10.54 7.80
CA TYR A 204 -8.22 -9.86 8.61
C TYR A 204 -9.43 -10.76 8.90
N GLY A 205 -10.01 -11.41 7.88
CA GLY A 205 -11.16 -12.30 8.06
C GLY A 205 -10.87 -13.56 8.87
N LEU A 206 -9.62 -14.05 8.87
CA LEU A 206 -9.20 -15.20 9.65
C LEU A 206 -9.06 -14.87 11.15
N TYR A 207 -8.56 -13.69 11.49
CA TYR A 207 -8.17 -13.36 12.88
C TYR A 207 -9.02 -12.29 13.57
N VAL A 208 -9.54 -11.31 12.83
CA VAL A 208 -10.26 -10.15 13.42
C VAL A 208 -11.75 -10.43 13.50
N ARG A 209 -12.37 -10.77 12.36
CA ARG A 209 -13.83 -10.83 12.11
C ARG A 209 -14.59 -9.54 12.44
#